data_AF-A0A6A0GP31-F1
#
_entry.id   AF-A0A6A0GP31-F1
#
_cell.length_a   1.000
_cell.length_b   1.000
_cell.length_c   1.000
_cell.angle_alpha   90.00
_cell.angle_beta   90.00
_cell.angle_gamma   90.00
#
_symmetry.space_group_name_H-M   'P 1'
#
loop_
_entity.id
_entity.type
_entity.pdbx_description
1 polymer ?
#
loop_
_entity_poly.entity_id
_entity_poly.type
_entity_poly.pdbx_seq_one_letter_code
_entity_poly.pdbx_strand_id
1 'polypeptide(L)'
;MPKGEDSAQGSVLREELLEEEAEEDEGEESIPLPRFPTNWVVQPSSEEEKNFFRAQEKIRYERPHKAFTYRVHGYEAVVGPVKGIYSQHSGPNKARGHSLLTSSRPAYVTILALVRDAVARLPNGEGTRAEICELLRESQYVAPLQSTAAEGALNSVVSGALDRLHYEQDPCVKYLANKKLWVYLHRNRDEKEFGEPNINAMFYDHVYYCY
;
A
#
# COMPACT_ATOMS: atom_id res chain seq x y z
N MET A 1 -42.25 25.49 39.78
CA MET A 1 -41.24 25.78 38.74
C MET A 1 -39.98 25.00 39.07
N PRO A 2 -39.68 23.88 38.38
CA PRO A 2 -38.39 23.22 38.57
C PRO A 2 -37.32 24.00 37.80
N LYS A 3 -36.17 24.22 38.46
CA LYS A 3 -34.98 24.87 37.91
C LYS A 3 -34.20 23.87 37.06
N GLY A 4 -33.56 24.38 36.02
CA GLY A 4 -32.94 23.63 34.94
C GLY A 4 -31.76 22.75 35.38
N GLU A 5 -31.78 21.52 34.89
CA GLU A 5 -30.71 20.53 34.91
C GLU A 5 -30.62 19.92 33.50
N ASP A 6 -30.32 20.73 32.48
CA ASP A 6 -30.19 20.25 31.09
C ASP A 6 -28.93 20.78 30.37
N SER A 7 -28.13 21.62 31.03
CA SER A 7 -27.07 22.36 30.34
C SER A 7 -25.69 21.69 30.34
N ALA A 8 -25.48 20.65 31.16
CA ALA A 8 -24.17 19.97 31.29
C ALA A 8 -24.03 18.75 30.37
N GLN A 9 -25.12 18.07 30.03
CA GLN A 9 -25.07 16.90 29.14
C GLN A 9 -24.86 17.31 27.67
N GLY A 10 -25.39 18.47 27.26
CA GLY A 10 -25.19 19.00 25.91
C GLY A 10 -23.78 19.53 25.64
N SER A 11 -22.99 19.89 26.66
CA SER A 11 -21.60 20.31 26.48
C SER A 11 -20.67 19.12 26.31
N VAL A 12 -20.86 18.05 27.10
CA VAL A 12 -20.04 16.83 27.02
C VAL A 12 -20.24 16.13 25.68
N LEU A 13 -21.49 15.97 25.21
CA LEU A 13 -21.76 15.39 23.89
C LEU A 13 -21.16 16.20 22.74
N ARG A 14 -21.09 17.53 22.89
CA ARG A 14 -20.48 18.41 21.87
C ARG A 14 -18.96 18.32 21.90
N GLU A 15 -18.36 18.18 23.08
CA GLU A 15 -16.92 17.97 23.24
C GLU A 15 -16.50 16.59 22.69
N GLU A 16 -17.26 15.53 23.00
CA GLU A 16 -17.05 14.17 22.46
C GLU A 16 -17.18 14.14 20.92
N LEU A 17 -18.18 14.83 20.35
CA LEU A 17 -18.34 14.94 18.89
C LEU A 17 -17.22 15.75 18.23
N LEU A 18 -16.72 16.79 18.90
CA LEU A 18 -15.59 17.59 18.40
C LEU A 18 -14.26 16.84 18.53
N GLU A 19 -14.11 15.98 19.54
CA GLU A 19 -12.96 15.08 19.70
C GLU A 19 -12.99 13.95 18.66
N GLU A 20 -14.16 13.36 18.37
CA GLU A 20 -14.33 12.40 17.26
C GLU A 20 -14.05 13.06 15.89
N GLU A 21 -14.55 14.28 15.64
CA GLU A 21 -14.26 15.03 14.40
C GLU A 21 -12.76 15.42 14.29
N ALA A 22 -12.10 15.72 15.41
CA ALA A 22 -10.67 16.05 15.43
C ALA A 22 -9.76 14.82 15.24
N GLU A 23 -10.10 13.66 15.82
CA GLU A 23 -9.41 12.39 15.54
C GLU A 23 -9.59 11.94 14.08
N GLU A 24 -10.72 12.26 13.46
CA GLU A 24 -10.97 11.98 12.04
C GLU A 24 -10.15 12.87 11.08
N ASP A 25 -9.83 14.12 11.46
CA ASP A 25 -9.11 15.09 10.62
C ASP A 25 -7.58 14.98 10.72
N GLU A 26 -7.03 14.66 11.90
CA GLU A 26 -5.57 14.52 12.10
C GLU A 26 -4.94 13.41 11.22
N GLY A 27 -5.76 12.47 10.74
CA GLY A 27 -5.33 11.39 9.85
C GLY A 27 -5.12 11.79 8.38
N GLU A 28 -5.83 12.81 7.89
CA GLU A 28 -5.86 13.17 6.46
C GLU A 28 -4.86 14.26 6.07
N GLU A 29 -4.56 15.19 6.97
CA GLU A 29 -3.69 16.35 6.70
C GLU A 29 -2.24 15.95 6.37
N SER A 30 -1.82 14.74 6.77
CA SER A 30 -0.48 14.18 6.53
C SER A 30 -0.34 13.36 5.23
N ILE A 31 -1.41 13.21 4.43
CA ILE A 31 -1.38 12.34 3.25
C ILE A 31 -0.87 13.11 2.03
N PRO A 32 0.25 12.69 1.41
CA PRO A 32 0.81 13.39 0.26
C PRO A 32 -0.14 13.33 -0.94
N LEU A 33 -0.18 14.36 -1.79
CA LEU A 33 -0.96 14.33 -3.04
C LEU A 33 -0.37 13.34 -4.07
N PRO A 34 -1.16 12.75 -4.98
CA PRO A 34 -0.63 11.87 -6.01
C PRO A 34 0.21 12.68 -7.01
N ARG A 35 1.40 12.20 -7.36
CA ARG A 35 2.28 12.87 -8.33
C ARG A 35 1.67 12.91 -9.73
N PHE A 36 0.93 11.86 -10.09
CA PHE A 36 0.29 11.70 -11.39
C PHE A 36 -1.20 11.40 -11.20
N PRO A 37 -2.04 12.44 -11.01
CA PRO A 37 -3.48 12.25 -10.86
C PRO A 37 -4.09 11.55 -12.08
N THR A 38 -5.08 10.70 -11.84
CA THR A 38 -5.77 9.93 -12.88
C THR A 38 -7.25 9.78 -12.57
N ASN A 39 -8.06 9.67 -13.63
CA ASN A 39 -9.48 9.32 -13.56
C ASN A 39 -9.72 7.82 -13.82
N TRP A 40 -8.66 7.04 -13.98
CA TRP A 40 -8.78 5.58 -14.13
C TRP A 40 -9.29 4.95 -12.83
N VAL A 41 -10.10 3.92 -12.95
CA VAL A 41 -10.66 3.15 -11.83
C VAL A 41 -10.23 1.70 -11.97
N VAL A 42 -10.03 1.02 -10.84
CA VAL A 42 -9.62 -0.38 -10.87
C VAL A 42 -10.73 -1.23 -11.47
N GLN A 43 -10.38 -1.99 -12.49
CA GLN A 43 -11.26 -2.90 -13.20
C GLN A 43 -10.45 -4.07 -13.76
N PRO A 44 -11.08 -5.20 -14.08
CA PRO A 44 -10.38 -6.33 -14.69
C PRO A 44 -9.71 -5.92 -16.01
N SER A 45 -8.39 -6.12 -16.09
CA SER A 45 -7.60 -5.83 -17.29
C SER A 45 -7.80 -6.85 -18.42
N SER A 46 -7.73 -6.37 -19.66
CA SER A 46 -7.56 -7.21 -20.86
C SER A 46 -6.24 -8.01 -20.82
N GLU A 47 -6.10 -9.00 -21.69
CA GLU A 47 -4.85 -9.78 -21.74
C GLU A 47 -3.69 -8.94 -22.29
N GLU A 48 -3.96 -8.00 -23.19
CA GLU A 48 -3.00 -7.04 -23.71
C GLU A 48 -2.47 -6.12 -22.60
N GLU A 49 -3.36 -5.59 -21.76
CA GLU A 49 -2.99 -4.77 -20.59
C GLU A 49 -2.18 -5.57 -19.58
N LYS A 50 -2.59 -6.82 -19.27
CA LYS A 50 -1.83 -7.72 -18.40
C LYS A 50 -0.44 -7.99 -18.95
N ASN A 51 -0.30 -8.27 -20.24
CA ASN A 51 0.99 -8.52 -20.88
C ASN A 51 1.89 -7.28 -20.84
N PHE A 52 1.32 -6.10 -21.06
CA PHE A 52 2.04 -4.84 -20.95
C PHE A 52 2.52 -4.56 -19.52
N PHE A 53 1.67 -4.80 -18.51
CA PHE A 53 2.06 -4.74 -17.11
C PHE A 53 3.16 -5.76 -16.77
N ARG A 54 3.00 -7.03 -17.14
CA ARG A 54 3.95 -8.11 -16.83
C ARG A 54 5.32 -7.89 -17.48
N ALA A 55 5.38 -7.24 -18.64
CA ALA A 55 6.64 -6.82 -19.26
C ALA A 55 7.40 -5.81 -18.38
N GLN A 56 6.69 -4.84 -17.79
CA GLN A 56 7.27 -3.88 -16.85
C GLN A 56 7.64 -4.54 -15.51
N GLU A 57 6.79 -5.42 -14.99
CA GLU A 57 7.04 -6.19 -13.76
C GLU A 57 8.34 -7.01 -13.89
N LYS A 58 8.62 -7.57 -15.06
CA LYS A 58 9.89 -8.27 -15.31
C LYS A 58 11.09 -7.32 -15.16
N ILE A 59 11.05 -6.14 -15.78
CA ILE A 59 12.12 -5.13 -15.71
C ILE A 59 12.31 -4.63 -14.27
N ARG A 60 11.21 -4.39 -13.54
CA ARG A 60 11.21 -4.05 -12.11
C ARG A 60 12.07 -5.01 -11.30
N TYR A 61 11.90 -6.31 -11.55
CA TYR A 61 12.58 -7.39 -10.82
C TYR A 61 13.95 -7.78 -11.40
N GLU A 62 14.39 -7.19 -12.51
CA GLU A 62 15.79 -7.26 -12.97
C GLU A 62 16.70 -6.36 -12.13
N ARG A 63 16.17 -5.27 -11.56
CA ARG A 63 16.89 -4.36 -10.66
C ARG A 63 16.11 -4.16 -9.35
N PRO A 64 15.93 -5.22 -8.54
CA PRO A 64 15.04 -5.18 -7.38
C PRO A 64 15.48 -4.15 -6.32
N HIS A 65 16.77 -3.81 -6.28
CA HIS A 65 17.38 -2.84 -5.36
C HIS A 65 17.16 -1.37 -5.74
N LYS A 66 16.51 -1.10 -6.88
CA LYS A 66 16.14 0.26 -7.31
C LYS A 66 14.64 0.45 -7.20
N ALA A 67 14.24 1.70 -7.03
CA ALA A 67 12.87 2.13 -7.29
C ALA A 67 12.54 1.94 -8.78
N PHE A 68 11.25 1.95 -9.10
CA PHE A 68 10.78 1.73 -10.45
C PHE A 68 9.46 2.45 -10.69
N THR A 69 9.29 3.00 -11.89
CA THR A 69 8.06 3.64 -12.32
C THR A 69 7.29 2.74 -13.29
N TYR A 70 6.15 2.23 -12.83
CA TYR A 70 5.14 1.63 -13.70
C TYR A 70 4.46 2.72 -14.52
N ARG A 71 4.23 2.45 -15.81
CA ARG A 71 3.47 3.28 -16.74
C ARG A 71 2.35 2.44 -17.28
N VAL A 72 1.23 2.36 -16.57
CA VAL A 72 0.08 1.52 -16.94
C VAL A 72 -1.19 2.35 -16.94
N HIS A 73 -2.16 2.00 -17.79
CA HIS A 73 -3.46 2.68 -17.91
C HIS A 73 -3.40 4.22 -18.04
N GLY A 74 -2.32 4.74 -18.65
CA GLY A 74 -2.18 6.17 -18.94
C GLY A 74 -1.66 7.04 -17.79
N TYR A 75 -1.21 6.46 -16.68
CA TYR A 75 -0.57 7.21 -15.59
C TYR A 75 0.72 6.52 -15.09
N GLU A 76 1.51 7.24 -14.31
CA GLU A 76 2.74 6.72 -13.70
C GLU A 76 2.54 6.38 -12.22
N ALA A 77 3.07 5.24 -11.80
CA ALA A 77 3.05 4.74 -10.43
C ALA A 77 4.46 4.35 -10.01
N VAL A 78 5.06 5.11 -9.09
CA VAL A 78 6.41 4.86 -8.60
C VAL A 78 6.35 3.91 -7.41
N VAL A 79 7.19 2.87 -7.42
CA VAL A 79 7.34 1.95 -6.29
C VAL A 79 8.79 1.93 -5.79
N GLY A 80 8.95 1.92 -4.46
CA GLY A 80 10.25 1.85 -3.82
C GLY A 80 10.98 0.52 -4.02
N PRO A 81 12.30 0.45 -3.73
CA PRO A 81 13.11 -0.76 -3.82
C PRO A 81 12.54 -1.96 -3.04
N VAL A 82 12.81 -3.18 -3.50
CA VAL A 82 12.48 -4.39 -2.74
C VAL A 82 13.36 -4.43 -1.49
N LYS A 83 12.73 -4.53 -0.32
CA LYS A 83 13.44 -4.61 0.96
C LYS A 83 14.05 -6.01 1.16
N GLY A 84 15.18 -6.08 1.88
CA GLY A 84 15.75 -7.35 2.35
C GLY A 84 16.49 -8.20 1.32
N ILE A 85 16.77 -7.69 0.11
CA ILE A 85 17.45 -8.46 -0.97
C ILE A 85 18.83 -8.97 -0.53
N TYR A 86 19.56 -8.21 0.31
CA TYR A 86 20.91 -8.53 0.76
C TYR A 86 20.99 -9.00 2.22
N SER A 87 19.88 -9.40 2.85
CA SER A 87 19.95 -9.94 4.21
C SER A 87 20.84 -11.19 4.21
N GLN A 88 21.92 -11.16 5.00
CA GLN A 88 22.98 -12.19 5.11
C GLN A 88 22.49 -13.61 5.49
N HIS A 89 21.18 -13.80 5.67
CA HIS A 89 20.54 -15.07 6.01
C HIS A 89 19.83 -15.73 4.81
N SER A 90 19.93 -15.18 3.59
CA SER A 90 19.40 -15.84 2.40
C SER A 90 20.31 -17.00 2.00
N GLY A 91 19.92 -18.21 2.42
CA GLY A 91 20.39 -19.46 1.85
C GLY A 91 20.15 -19.53 0.32
N PRO A 92 20.41 -20.69 -0.32
CA PRO A 92 20.49 -20.81 -1.78
C PRO A 92 19.32 -20.12 -2.48
N ASN A 93 19.62 -19.43 -3.59
CA ASN A 93 18.79 -18.56 -4.47
C ASN A 93 17.37 -19.05 -4.87
N LYS A 94 16.83 -20.10 -4.26
CA LYS A 94 15.49 -20.63 -4.45
C LYS A 94 14.48 -19.87 -3.62
N ALA A 95 13.38 -19.48 -4.24
CA ALA A 95 12.26 -18.84 -3.55
C ALA A 95 11.70 -19.76 -2.44
N ARG A 96 11.40 -19.17 -1.27
CA ARG A 96 10.65 -19.86 -0.22
C ARG A 96 9.27 -20.25 -0.76
N GLY A 97 8.83 -21.48 -0.46
CA GLY A 97 7.51 -21.95 -0.86
C GLY A 97 6.39 -21.03 -0.36
N HIS A 98 5.43 -20.72 -1.23
CA HIS A 98 4.25 -19.92 -0.91
C HIS A 98 3.09 -20.40 -1.80
N SER A 99 1.95 -20.75 -1.19
CA SER A 99 0.82 -21.41 -1.88
C SER A 99 0.23 -20.59 -3.02
N LEU A 100 0.28 -19.26 -2.93
CA LEU A 100 -0.26 -18.34 -3.93
C LEU A 100 0.75 -17.89 -5.00
N LEU A 101 2.01 -18.32 -4.94
CA LEU A 101 3.05 -17.79 -5.81
C LEU A 101 3.73 -18.89 -6.63
N THR A 102 4.08 -18.57 -7.87
CA THR A 102 4.71 -19.53 -8.80
C THR A 102 6.10 -19.94 -8.33
N SER A 103 6.48 -21.20 -8.52
CA SER A 103 7.77 -21.74 -8.05
C SER A 103 8.98 -21.26 -8.87
N SER A 104 8.75 -20.80 -10.11
CA SER A 104 9.77 -20.32 -11.05
C SER A 104 10.19 -18.85 -10.82
N ARG A 105 9.57 -18.16 -9.86
CA ARG A 105 9.87 -16.75 -9.57
C ARG A 105 11.25 -16.57 -8.90
N PRO A 106 11.91 -15.41 -9.09
CA PRO A 106 13.10 -15.05 -8.31
C PRO A 106 12.81 -15.02 -6.80
N ALA A 107 13.80 -15.37 -5.97
CA ALA A 107 13.61 -15.48 -4.51
C ALA A 107 13.17 -14.18 -3.82
N TYR A 108 13.58 -13.04 -4.34
CA TYR A 108 13.21 -11.71 -3.85
C TYR A 108 11.79 -11.28 -4.28
N VAL A 109 11.13 -12.01 -5.20
CA VAL A 109 9.71 -11.84 -5.49
C VAL A 109 8.90 -12.52 -4.39
N THR A 110 8.61 -11.74 -3.35
CA THR A 110 7.78 -12.15 -2.22
C THR A 110 6.38 -11.58 -2.34
N ILE A 111 5.43 -12.15 -1.60
CA ILE A 111 4.08 -11.59 -1.54
C ILE A 111 4.06 -10.15 -1.03
N LEU A 112 4.98 -9.80 -0.12
CA LEU A 112 5.09 -8.44 0.41
C LEU A 112 5.53 -7.45 -0.69
N ALA A 113 6.47 -7.88 -1.55
CA ALA A 113 6.90 -7.08 -2.70
C ALA A 113 5.77 -6.90 -3.72
N LEU A 114 5.03 -7.97 -4.04
CA LEU A 114 3.91 -7.90 -4.98
C LEU A 114 2.73 -7.07 -4.47
N VAL A 115 2.42 -7.15 -3.16
CA VAL A 115 1.39 -6.31 -2.55
C VAL A 115 1.83 -4.84 -2.54
N ARG A 116 3.10 -4.55 -2.25
CA ARG A 116 3.64 -3.18 -2.36
C ARG A 116 3.48 -2.63 -3.78
N ASP A 117 3.83 -3.42 -4.80
CA ASP A 117 3.67 -3.05 -6.20
C ASP A 117 2.19 -2.86 -6.60
N ALA A 118 1.28 -3.69 -6.08
CA ALA A 118 -0.16 -3.53 -6.32
C ALA A 118 -0.71 -2.24 -5.70
N VAL A 119 -0.32 -1.92 -4.46
CA VAL A 119 -0.74 -0.69 -3.78
C VAL A 119 -0.17 0.56 -4.46
N ALA A 120 1.09 0.53 -4.91
CA ALA A 120 1.69 1.63 -5.66
C ALA A 120 0.95 1.93 -6.97
N ARG A 121 0.38 0.89 -7.61
CA ARG A 121 -0.43 0.98 -8.84
C ARG A 121 -1.92 1.25 -8.56
N LEU A 122 -2.33 1.64 -7.37
CA LEU A 122 -3.69 2.11 -7.17
C LEU A 122 -3.87 3.47 -7.87
N PRO A 123 -5.02 3.74 -8.49
CA PRO A 123 -5.32 5.06 -9.03
C PRO A 123 -5.24 6.11 -7.94
N ASN A 124 -4.51 7.19 -8.18
CA ASN A 124 -4.21 8.21 -7.19
C ASN A 124 -3.57 7.67 -5.90
N GLY A 125 -3.04 6.44 -5.91
CA GLY A 125 -2.51 5.77 -4.73
C GLY A 125 -3.56 5.44 -3.67
N GLU A 126 -4.85 5.32 -4.01
CA GLU A 126 -5.92 5.00 -3.05
C GLU A 126 -6.81 3.85 -3.56
N GLY A 127 -7.28 3.00 -2.66
CA GLY A 127 -8.19 1.92 -3.04
C GLY A 127 -8.53 0.95 -1.92
N THR A 128 -9.53 0.13 -2.19
CA THR A 128 -10.00 -0.93 -1.30
C THR A 128 -9.09 -2.16 -1.36
N ARG A 129 -9.22 -3.04 -0.37
CA ARG A 129 -8.55 -4.35 -0.39
C ARG A 129 -8.94 -5.18 -1.62
N ALA A 130 -10.18 -5.07 -2.09
CA ALA A 130 -10.66 -5.81 -3.26
C ALA A 130 -9.92 -5.37 -4.53
N GLU A 131 -9.70 -4.06 -4.69
CA GLU A 131 -8.95 -3.49 -5.80
C GLU A 131 -7.46 -3.85 -5.74
N ILE A 132 -6.87 -3.88 -4.54
CA ILE A 132 -5.51 -4.39 -4.35
C ILE A 132 -5.40 -5.85 -4.77
N CYS A 133 -6.36 -6.69 -4.38
CA CYS A 133 -6.44 -8.08 -4.83
C CYS A 133 -6.57 -8.18 -6.36
N GLU A 134 -7.32 -7.28 -7.00
CA GLU A 134 -7.49 -7.25 -8.45
C GLU A 134 -6.18 -6.97 -9.17
N LEU A 135 -5.48 -5.90 -8.77
CA LEU A 135 -4.18 -5.57 -9.32
C LEU A 135 -3.13 -6.66 -9.05
N LEU A 136 -3.17 -7.28 -7.86
CA LEU A 136 -2.24 -8.36 -7.49
C LEU A 136 -2.41 -9.58 -8.40
N ARG A 137 -3.64 -9.93 -8.79
CA ARG A 137 -3.93 -11.08 -9.68
C ARG A 137 -3.27 -10.98 -11.05
N GLU A 138 -2.92 -9.78 -11.49
CA GLU A 138 -2.29 -9.56 -12.79
C GLU A 138 -0.83 -10.00 -12.84
N SER A 139 -0.17 -10.10 -11.68
CA SER A 139 1.23 -10.50 -11.56
C SER A 139 1.49 -11.86 -12.20
N GLN A 140 2.55 -11.96 -12.99
CA GLN A 140 2.98 -13.25 -13.55
C GLN A 140 3.55 -14.21 -12.49
N TYR A 141 3.76 -13.71 -11.27
CA TYR A 141 4.30 -14.48 -10.15
C TYR A 141 3.22 -14.97 -9.18
N VAL A 142 1.96 -14.58 -9.39
CA VAL A 142 0.80 -15.14 -8.69
C VAL A 142 0.35 -16.39 -9.43
N ALA A 143 0.16 -17.48 -8.69
CA ALA A 143 -0.35 -18.73 -9.25
C ALA A 143 -1.83 -18.57 -9.64
N PRO A 144 -2.32 -19.28 -10.68
CA PRO A 144 -3.72 -19.23 -11.08
C PRO A 144 -4.67 -19.54 -9.91
N LEU A 145 -5.60 -18.61 -9.63
CA LEU A 145 -6.60 -18.76 -8.57
C LEU A 145 -7.85 -19.42 -9.15
N GLN A 146 -7.89 -20.76 -9.13
CA GLN A 146 -8.96 -21.55 -9.77
C GLN A 146 -10.05 -22.01 -8.78
N SER A 147 -10.00 -21.60 -7.51
CA SER A 147 -10.97 -22.01 -6.49
C SER A 147 -11.30 -20.88 -5.51
N THR A 148 -12.51 -20.93 -4.94
CA THR A 148 -12.96 -20.00 -3.88
C THR A 148 -12.04 -20.05 -2.65
N ALA A 149 -11.48 -21.22 -2.34
CA ALA A 149 -10.48 -21.36 -1.28
C ALA A 149 -9.20 -20.57 -1.58
N ALA A 150 -8.74 -20.57 -2.84
CA ALA A 150 -7.57 -19.79 -3.26
C ALA A 150 -7.85 -18.27 -3.22
N GLU A 151 -9.06 -17.85 -3.59
CA GLU A 151 -9.48 -16.45 -3.46
C GLU A 151 -9.58 -15.99 -2.00
N GLY A 152 -10.12 -16.84 -1.12
CA GLY A 152 -10.14 -16.60 0.33
C GLY A 152 -8.72 -16.45 0.89
N ALA A 153 -7.81 -17.36 0.49
CA ALA A 153 -6.40 -17.28 0.87
C ALA A 153 -5.74 -15.98 0.37
N LEU A 154 -6.04 -15.53 -0.85
CA LEU A 154 -5.53 -14.27 -1.38
C LEU A 154 -5.92 -13.08 -0.49
N ASN A 155 -7.19 -12.98 -0.10
CA ASN A 155 -7.68 -11.90 0.78
C ASN A 155 -6.97 -11.88 2.14
N SER A 156 -6.82 -13.05 2.79
CA SER A 156 -6.11 -13.17 4.06
C SER A 156 -4.64 -12.77 3.92
N VAL A 157 -3.99 -13.21 2.84
CA VAL A 157 -2.58 -12.94 2.57
C VAL A 157 -2.33 -11.47 2.26
N VAL A 158 -3.20 -10.82 1.47
CA VAL A 158 -3.13 -9.38 1.21
C VAL A 158 -3.29 -8.60 2.51
N SER A 159 -4.24 -8.99 3.37
CA SER A 159 -4.45 -8.33 4.67
C SER A 159 -3.19 -8.39 5.54
N GLY A 160 -2.64 -9.60 5.74
CA GLY A 160 -1.40 -9.74 6.53
C GLY A 160 -0.14 -9.16 5.87
N ALA A 161 -0.16 -8.88 4.56
CA ALA A 161 0.91 -8.14 3.90
C ALA A 161 0.77 -6.62 4.14
N LEU A 162 -0.45 -6.08 4.02
CA LEU A 162 -0.75 -4.68 4.31
C LEU A 162 -0.41 -4.31 5.75
N ASP A 163 -0.76 -5.16 6.72
CA ASP A 163 -0.39 -4.96 8.14
C ASP A 163 1.14 -4.85 8.30
N ARG A 164 1.90 -5.75 7.66
CA ARG A 164 3.37 -5.72 7.73
C ARG A 164 3.97 -4.49 7.05
N LEU A 165 3.39 -4.03 5.94
CA LEU A 165 3.82 -2.82 5.23
C LEU A 165 3.52 -1.55 6.05
N HIS A 166 2.43 -1.55 6.80
CA HIS A 166 2.00 -0.44 7.64
C HIS A 166 2.96 -0.19 8.81
N TYR A 167 3.56 -1.25 9.36
CA TYR A 167 4.51 -1.16 10.48
C TYR A 167 5.99 -1.20 10.06
N GLU A 168 6.31 -0.97 8.78
CA GLU A 168 7.72 -0.79 8.36
C GLU A 168 8.30 0.50 8.95
N GLN A 169 9.63 0.60 9.04
CA GLN A 169 10.29 1.83 9.51
C GLN A 169 9.99 3.06 8.62
N ASP A 170 9.81 2.83 7.31
CA ASP A 170 9.28 3.82 6.37
C ASP A 170 8.01 3.21 5.77
N PRO A 171 6.85 3.33 6.45
CA PRO A 171 5.60 2.76 6.01
C PRO A 171 5.27 3.24 4.60
N CYS A 172 4.95 2.31 3.70
CA CYS A 172 4.48 2.67 2.37
C CYS A 172 2.95 2.68 2.26
N VAL A 173 2.23 2.24 3.30
CA VAL A 173 0.76 2.19 3.32
C VAL A 173 0.17 2.70 4.63
N LYS A 174 -1.00 3.35 4.53
CA LYS A 174 -1.86 3.73 5.67
C LYS A 174 -3.29 3.32 5.37
N TYR A 175 -4.01 2.81 6.36
CA TYR A 175 -5.46 2.59 6.26
C TYR A 175 -6.19 3.82 6.80
N LEU A 176 -7.11 4.37 6.01
CA LEU A 176 -8.01 5.44 6.41
C LEU A 176 -9.35 4.84 6.79
N ALA A 177 -9.65 4.81 8.08
CA ALA A 177 -10.84 4.15 8.60
C ALA A 177 -12.14 4.82 8.13
N ASN A 178 -12.16 6.16 8.10
CA ASN A 178 -13.28 6.98 7.65
C ASN A 178 -13.66 6.69 6.18
N LYS A 179 -12.67 6.58 5.28
CA LYS A 179 -12.85 6.29 3.85
C LYS A 179 -12.92 4.80 3.56
N LYS A 180 -12.48 3.94 4.49
CA LYS A 180 -12.30 2.49 4.31
C LYS A 180 -11.35 2.16 3.14
N LEU A 181 -10.33 2.98 2.96
CA LEU A 181 -9.35 2.87 1.88
C LEU A 181 -7.93 2.67 2.42
N TRP A 182 -7.12 1.97 1.65
CA TRP A 182 -5.67 1.94 1.79
C TRP A 182 -5.07 3.01 0.90
N VAL A 183 -4.07 3.71 1.42
CA VAL A 183 -3.34 4.77 0.71
C VAL A 183 -1.88 4.41 0.61
N TYR A 184 -1.32 4.56 -0.60
CA TYR A 184 0.11 4.46 -0.86
C TYR A 184 0.81 5.77 -0.46
N LEU A 185 1.58 5.74 0.63
CA LEU A 185 2.22 6.93 1.21
C LEU A 185 3.40 7.46 0.39
N HIS A 186 3.92 6.69 -0.56
CA HIS A 186 5.03 7.13 -1.41
C HIS A 186 4.55 7.65 -2.77
N ARG A 187 3.25 7.92 -2.93
CA ARG A 187 2.62 8.31 -4.21
C ARG A 187 3.05 9.67 -4.76
N ASN A 188 3.74 10.51 -3.98
CA ASN A 188 4.35 11.76 -4.45
C ASN A 188 5.85 11.63 -4.80
N ARG A 189 6.49 10.53 -4.39
CA ARG A 189 7.94 10.31 -4.53
C ARG A 189 8.29 9.91 -5.97
N ASP A 190 9.42 10.38 -6.47
CA ASP A 190 10.08 9.85 -7.66
C ASP A 190 11.17 8.81 -7.31
N GLU A 191 11.75 8.18 -8.35
CA GLU A 191 12.73 7.11 -8.15
C GLU A 191 14.00 7.54 -7.39
N LYS A 192 14.37 8.83 -7.43
CA LYS A 192 15.59 9.34 -6.77
C LYS A 192 15.37 9.53 -5.28
N GLU A 193 14.17 9.92 -4.88
CA GLU A 193 13.77 10.15 -3.48
C GLU A 193 13.78 8.87 -2.63
N PHE A 194 13.86 7.69 -3.24
CA PHE A 194 14.04 6.42 -2.52
C PHE A 194 15.49 6.11 -2.12
N GLY A 195 16.46 6.83 -2.69
CA GLY A 195 17.89 6.67 -2.40
C GLY A 195 18.40 7.60 -1.30
N GLU A 196 17.62 8.63 -0.96
CA GLU A 196 17.94 9.57 0.11
C GLU A 196 17.10 9.23 1.34
N PRO A 197 17.67 9.18 2.56
CA PRO A 197 16.87 9.06 3.77
C PRO A 197 15.86 10.22 3.79
N ASN A 198 14.57 9.89 3.83
CA ASN A 198 13.50 10.88 3.77
C ASN A 198 13.61 11.85 4.97
N ILE A 199 14.17 13.03 4.72
CA ILE A 199 14.34 14.10 5.71
C ILE A 199 13.00 14.61 6.23
N ASN A 200 11.90 14.49 5.48
CA ASN A 200 10.57 14.87 5.97
C ASN A 200 10.05 13.87 7.01
N ALA A 201 10.37 12.57 6.90
CA ALA A 201 9.99 11.59 7.92
C ALA A 201 10.67 11.87 9.29
N MET A 202 11.88 12.43 9.28
CA MET A 202 12.57 12.83 10.52
C MET A 202 11.96 14.05 11.23
N PHE A 203 11.27 14.93 10.48
CA PHE A 203 10.56 16.06 11.08
C PHE A 203 9.19 15.67 11.66
N TYR A 204 8.56 14.60 11.15
CA TYR A 204 7.32 14.07 11.73
C TYR A 204 7.56 13.29 13.04
N ASP A 205 8.70 12.60 13.19
CA ASP A 205 9.05 11.87 14.43
C ASP A 205 9.48 12.78 15.60
N HIS A 206 9.85 14.04 15.35
CA HIS A 206 10.29 14.97 16.42
C HIS A 206 9.16 15.72 17.13
N VAL A 207 7.91 15.61 16.65
CA VAL A 207 6.75 16.22 17.32
C VAL A 207 6.09 15.25 18.31
N TYR A 208 6.36 13.95 18.23
CA TYR A 208 5.72 12.92 19.08
C TYR A 208 6.53 12.45 20.31
N TYR A 209 7.64 13.10 20.67
CA TYR A 209 8.42 12.78 21.88
C TYR A 209 8.65 13.96 22.84
N CYS A 210 7.70 14.88 22.92
CA CYS A 210 7.61 15.82 24.03
C CYS A 210 6.17 15.85 24.56
N TYR A 211 5.77 14.82 25.30
CA TYR A 211 4.91 14.89 26.49
C TYR A 211 5.06 13.61 27.31
#